data_AF-A0A9P8W7B2-F1
#
_entry.id   AF-A0A9P8W7B2-F1
#
_cell.length_a   1.000
_cell.length_b   1.000
_cell.length_c   1.000
_cell.angle_alpha   90.00
_cell.angle_beta   90.00
_cell.angle_gamma   90.00
#
_symmetry.space_group_name_H-M   'P 1'
#
loop_
_entity.id
_entity.type
_entity.pdbx_description
1 polymer ?
#
loop_
_entity_poly.entity_id
_entity_poly.type
_entity_poly.pdbx_seq_one_letter_code
_entity_poly.pdbx_strand_id
1 'polypeptide(L)'
;MALLNDYLAGTFQVPLRLLTSEGFAECPLPFSEQAAVPELRDFLRNPQQPITGIVTPETLKEILESVNIFRDRFEPPLLQQDIDLSDSRHKVHCLVGKACLQTATARLGEQFRCTVRIYYIPSDFHGKYSDGEIFRHLLYYSDNPDAFKPWFSRLKEGKRKHIAMLMERHDIWTSLKALVPFPGLWEDVQIGNIAKNLAAHADHAIVCYFSRLHSVWCQIFSGHGDKRKLLKSKDVRLLQYKAPSWSQSDHSCIQQMYDDASLLADMPSDVRSDILRNVYSVEGVIPSILTFHENFRYLTIGLKIIEKHAAAIPPKRKRKTREDPYPSPPSLLRSMEKDLSVKGDDGRQRTTHVEVGEGDLCPVFGLSPVSSFLVVLLSALRNFPYLGQEPPSQDVKGRGTMAHVVAYQQKCLCQVASAAGFQNDTIRKGLKL
;
A
#
# COMPACT_ATOMS: atom_id res chain seq x y z
N MET A 1 -21.41 -5.28 6.57
CA MET A 1 -20.21 -5.70 7.31
C MET A 1 -20.67 -6.76 8.28
N ALA A 2 -19.99 -7.90 8.38
CA ALA A 2 -20.34 -8.88 9.42
C ALA A 2 -20.04 -8.25 10.79
N LEU A 3 -20.97 -8.36 11.73
CA LEU A 3 -20.82 -7.85 13.09
C LEU A 3 -20.09 -8.90 13.94
N LEU A 4 -19.33 -8.48 14.96
CA LEU A 4 -18.59 -9.37 15.88
C LEU A 4 -19.46 -10.52 16.41
N ASN A 5 -20.74 -10.23 16.68
CA ASN A 5 -21.72 -11.19 17.19
C ASN A 5 -22.05 -12.33 16.21
N ASP A 6 -21.83 -12.16 14.90
CA ASP A 6 -22.08 -13.20 13.90
C ASP A 6 -21.09 -14.39 14.05
N TYR A 7 -20.00 -14.19 14.78
CA TYR A 7 -18.93 -15.17 15.03
C TYR A 7 -18.91 -15.69 16.48
N LEU A 8 -19.87 -15.28 17.31
CA LEU A 8 -19.97 -15.77 18.68
C LEU A 8 -20.39 -17.24 18.66
N ALA A 9 -19.47 -18.14 19.01
CA ALA A 9 -19.77 -19.56 19.12
C ALA A 9 -20.64 -19.83 20.36
N GLY A 10 -20.29 -19.24 21.50
CA GLY A 10 -21.01 -19.40 22.77
C GLY A 10 -20.26 -18.84 23.97
N THR A 11 -20.76 -19.14 25.17
CA THR A 11 -20.13 -18.80 26.45
C THR A 11 -19.65 -20.07 27.15
N PHE A 12 -18.40 -20.06 27.60
CA PHE A 12 -17.73 -21.21 28.17
C PHE A 12 -17.20 -20.85 29.56
N GLN A 13 -17.22 -21.80 30.49
CA GLN A 13 -16.51 -21.69 31.76
C GLN A 13 -15.11 -22.27 31.59
N VAL A 14 -14.09 -21.42 31.67
CA VAL A 14 -12.71 -21.78 31.36
C VAL A 14 -11.83 -21.53 32.59
N PRO A 15 -11.10 -22.54 33.09
CA PRO A 15 -10.08 -22.34 34.13
C PRO A 15 -8.97 -21.40 33.66
N LEU A 16 -8.46 -20.54 34.55
CA LEU A 16 -7.35 -19.62 34.23
C LEU A 16 -6.12 -20.32 33.64
N ARG A 17 -5.81 -21.56 34.08
CA ARG A 17 -4.69 -22.36 33.53
C ARG A 17 -4.79 -22.66 32.03
N LEU A 18 -5.99 -22.63 31.46
CA LEU A 18 -6.22 -22.89 30.04
C LEU A 18 -6.23 -21.60 29.19
N LEU A 19 -6.14 -20.42 29.81
CA LEU A 19 -6.10 -19.16 29.08
C LEU A 19 -4.67 -18.78 28.70
N THR A 20 -4.51 -18.27 27.47
CA THR A 20 -3.22 -17.77 26.99
C THR A 20 -3.41 -16.50 26.16
N SER A 21 -2.44 -15.59 26.20
CA SER A 21 -2.43 -14.38 25.39
C SER A 21 -1.63 -14.53 24.08
N GLU A 22 -1.08 -15.72 23.80
CA GLU A 22 -0.12 -15.94 22.70
C GLU A 22 -0.77 -15.94 21.30
N GLY A 23 -2.09 -16.05 21.21
CA GLY A 23 -2.83 -16.09 19.94
C GLY A 23 -3.25 -14.72 19.40
N PHE A 24 -2.84 -13.62 20.05
CA PHE A 24 -3.19 -12.27 19.61
C PHE A 24 -2.69 -11.95 18.19
N ALA A 25 -1.58 -12.57 17.75
CA ALA A 25 -1.05 -12.42 16.40
C ALA A 25 -2.00 -12.98 15.30
N GLU A 26 -2.93 -13.86 15.67
CA GLU A 26 -3.87 -14.48 14.73
C GLU A 26 -5.25 -13.81 14.71
N CYS A 27 -5.47 -12.84 15.60
CA CYS A 27 -6.71 -12.07 15.73
C CYS A 27 -6.80 -10.99 14.63
N PRO A 28 -7.83 -11.00 13.77
CA PRO A 28 -8.08 -9.94 12.80
C PRO A 28 -8.19 -8.56 13.45
N LEU A 29 -7.57 -7.53 12.85
CA LEU A 29 -7.65 -6.14 13.31
C LEU A 29 -9.10 -5.64 13.58
N PRO A 30 -10.11 -5.92 12.73
CA PRO A 30 -11.50 -5.52 12.99
C PRO A 30 -12.09 -6.13 14.27
N PHE A 31 -11.55 -7.28 14.70
CA PHE A 31 -11.93 -7.97 15.93
C PHE A 31 -11.34 -7.29 17.15
N SER A 32 -10.07 -6.84 17.07
CA SER A 32 -9.40 -6.12 18.14
C SER A 32 -9.97 -4.71 18.39
N GLU A 33 -10.48 -4.05 17.36
CA GLU A 33 -11.09 -2.71 17.47
C GLU A 33 -12.52 -2.73 18.02
N GLN A 34 -13.28 -3.81 17.77
CA GLN A 34 -14.67 -3.97 18.22
C GLN A 34 -14.82 -4.74 19.52
N ALA A 35 -13.85 -5.58 19.87
CA ALA A 35 -13.85 -6.25 21.15
C ALA A 35 -13.50 -5.22 22.24
N ALA A 36 -14.46 -4.94 23.11
CA ALA A 36 -14.19 -4.25 24.36
C ALA A 36 -13.18 -5.09 25.14
N VAL A 37 -11.91 -4.71 25.10
CA VAL A 37 -10.86 -5.31 25.94
C VAL A 37 -11.10 -4.72 27.33
N PRO A 38 -11.61 -5.50 28.31
CA PRO A 38 -11.76 -4.97 29.66
C PRO A 38 -10.36 -4.60 30.15
N GLU A 39 -10.14 -3.34 30.47
CA GLU A 39 -8.87 -2.94 31.06
C GLU A 39 -8.66 -3.75 32.34
N LEU A 40 -7.41 -4.17 32.59
CA LEU A 40 -6.90 -4.94 33.73
C LEU A 40 -7.62 -4.71 35.08
N ARG A 41 -8.11 -3.50 35.34
CA ARG A 41 -8.79 -3.11 36.57
C ARG A 41 -10.21 -3.66 36.68
N ASP A 42 -10.94 -3.80 35.59
CA ASP A 42 -12.36 -4.17 35.62
C ASP A 42 -12.55 -5.67 35.82
N PHE A 43 -11.74 -6.51 35.17
CA PHE A 43 -11.74 -7.95 35.39
C PHE A 43 -11.36 -8.33 36.84
N LEU A 44 -10.35 -7.67 37.42
CA LEU A 44 -9.97 -7.91 38.82
C LEU A 44 -10.96 -7.33 39.84
N ARG A 45 -11.76 -6.33 39.46
CA ARG A 45 -12.84 -5.76 40.29
C ARG A 45 -14.12 -6.57 40.22
N ASN A 46 -14.41 -7.17 39.06
CA ASN A 46 -15.55 -8.03 38.83
C ASN A 46 -15.15 -9.30 38.05
N PRO A 47 -14.64 -10.34 38.75
CA PRO A 47 -14.18 -11.58 38.12
C PRO A 47 -15.26 -12.36 37.37
N GLN A 48 -16.55 -12.00 37.55
CA GLN A 48 -17.68 -12.62 36.87
C GLN A 48 -17.99 -11.99 35.50
N GLN A 49 -17.33 -10.89 35.14
CA GLN A 49 -17.51 -10.27 33.83
C GLN A 49 -16.94 -11.18 32.72
N PRO A 50 -17.70 -11.42 31.64
CA PRO A 50 -17.23 -12.28 30.56
C PRO A 50 -16.03 -11.66 29.84
N ILE A 51 -14.98 -12.46 29.64
CA ILE A 51 -13.80 -12.10 28.84
C ILE A 51 -13.92 -12.65 27.41
N THR A 52 -13.21 -12.04 26.48
CA THR A 52 -13.23 -12.47 25.07
C THR A 52 -12.14 -13.49 24.79
N GLY A 53 -12.56 -14.67 24.31
CA GLY A 53 -11.70 -15.76 23.85
C GLY A 53 -11.87 -16.02 22.35
N ILE A 54 -10.80 -16.46 21.71
CA ILE A 54 -10.69 -16.73 20.28
C ILE A 54 -10.15 -18.14 20.11
N VAL A 55 -10.77 -18.89 19.21
CA VAL A 55 -10.36 -20.24 18.83
C VAL A 55 -10.44 -20.42 17.32
N THR A 56 -9.57 -21.26 16.78
CA THR A 56 -9.67 -21.71 15.39
C THR A 56 -10.82 -22.72 15.23
N PRO A 57 -11.33 -22.95 14.02
CA PRO A 57 -12.37 -23.97 13.76
C PRO A 57 -11.93 -25.37 14.20
N GLU A 58 -10.66 -25.71 14.00
CA GLU A 58 -10.09 -27.00 14.38
C GLU A 58 -10.06 -27.16 15.90
N THR A 59 -9.55 -26.16 16.63
CA THR A 59 -9.51 -26.19 18.09
C THR A 59 -10.91 -26.16 18.70
N LEU A 60 -11.85 -25.42 18.12
CA LEU A 60 -13.24 -25.45 18.58
C LEU A 60 -13.86 -26.84 18.40
N LYS A 61 -13.60 -27.50 17.27
CA LYS A 61 -14.07 -28.87 17.01
C LYS A 61 -13.51 -29.84 18.05
N GLU A 62 -12.21 -29.81 18.29
CA GLU A 62 -11.54 -30.66 19.30
C GLU A 62 -12.07 -30.41 20.72
N ILE A 63 -12.33 -29.14 21.07
CA ILE A 63 -12.95 -28.77 22.36
C ILE A 63 -14.35 -29.37 22.46
N LEU A 64 -15.19 -29.21 21.45
CA LEU A 64 -16.57 -29.72 21.47
C LEU A 64 -16.60 -31.25 21.50
N GLU A 65 -15.73 -31.92 20.75
CA GLU A 65 -15.55 -33.38 20.80
C GLU A 65 -15.12 -33.84 22.20
N SER A 66 -14.23 -33.11 22.87
CA SER A 66 -13.79 -33.45 24.23
C SER A 66 -14.90 -33.34 25.29
N VAL A 67 -15.96 -32.58 25.01
CA VAL A 67 -17.14 -32.41 25.88
C VAL A 67 -18.35 -33.21 25.37
N ASN A 68 -18.15 -34.15 24.43
CA ASN A 68 -19.19 -34.98 23.79
C ASN A 68 -20.31 -34.18 23.09
N ILE A 69 -19.99 -32.99 22.56
CA ILE A 69 -20.91 -32.17 21.78
C ILE A 69 -20.59 -32.38 20.29
N PHE A 70 -21.33 -33.29 19.65
CA PHE A 70 -21.20 -33.56 18.21
C PHE A 70 -22.14 -32.64 17.42
N ARG A 71 -21.60 -31.77 16.56
CA ARG A 71 -22.37 -30.88 15.68
C ARG A 71 -21.99 -31.09 14.22
N ASP A 72 -23.00 -31.34 13.38
CA ASP A 72 -22.83 -31.48 11.93
C ASP A 72 -22.76 -30.12 11.20
N ARG A 73 -23.15 -29.02 11.85
CA ARG A 73 -23.00 -27.63 11.37
C ARG A 73 -22.76 -26.64 12.52
N PHE A 74 -21.76 -25.78 12.36
CA PHE A 74 -21.45 -24.67 13.27
C PHE A 74 -22.47 -23.52 13.10
N GLU A 75 -23.73 -23.72 13.48
CA GLU A 75 -24.73 -22.64 13.49
C GLU A 75 -24.69 -21.86 14.82
N PRO A 76 -24.51 -20.51 14.79
CA PRO A 76 -24.62 -19.66 15.97
C PRO A 76 -26.10 -19.41 16.36
N PRO A 77 -26.41 -19.13 17.64
CA PRO A 77 -25.52 -19.15 18.81
C PRO A 77 -25.88 -20.26 19.84
N LEU A 78 -24.86 -20.83 20.50
CA LEU A 78 -24.97 -21.64 21.74
C LEU A 78 -25.35 -20.77 22.97
N LEU A 79 -26.26 -19.81 22.84
CA LEU A 79 -26.54 -18.79 23.88
C LEU A 79 -27.12 -19.34 25.20
N GLN A 80 -27.33 -20.65 25.34
CA GLN A 80 -28.04 -21.25 26.49
C GLN A 80 -27.33 -22.43 27.16
N GLN A 81 -26.11 -22.79 26.79
CA GLN A 81 -25.35 -23.84 27.48
C GLN A 81 -24.01 -23.30 27.96
N ASP A 82 -23.85 -23.21 29.29
CA ASP A 82 -22.57 -22.96 29.95
C ASP A 82 -21.71 -24.22 29.80
N ILE A 83 -20.86 -24.25 28.77
CA ILE A 83 -19.94 -25.37 28.53
C ILE A 83 -18.75 -25.26 29.48
N ASP A 84 -18.55 -26.26 30.35
CA ASP A 84 -17.42 -26.31 31.30
C ASP A 84 -16.20 -26.99 30.66
N LEU A 85 -15.07 -26.28 30.60
CA LEU A 85 -13.80 -26.76 30.06
C LEU A 85 -12.82 -27.25 31.14
N SER A 86 -13.29 -27.57 32.35
CA SER A 86 -12.44 -28.04 33.46
C SER A 86 -11.53 -29.22 33.10
N ASP A 87 -12.02 -30.14 32.27
CA ASP A 87 -11.30 -31.36 31.84
C ASP A 87 -10.64 -31.23 30.46
N SER A 88 -10.74 -30.06 29.82
CA SER A 88 -10.12 -29.82 28.52
C SER A 88 -8.60 -29.66 28.63
N ARG A 89 -7.89 -30.15 27.61
CA ARG A 89 -6.44 -29.94 27.45
C ARG A 89 -6.11 -28.77 26.52
N HIS A 90 -7.13 -28.20 25.87
CA HIS A 90 -6.96 -27.19 24.84
C HIS A 90 -6.87 -25.81 25.48
N LYS A 91 -5.88 -25.02 25.06
CA LYS A 91 -5.74 -23.63 25.49
C LYS A 91 -6.66 -22.73 24.68
N VAL A 92 -7.26 -21.74 25.34
CA VAL A 92 -8.10 -20.71 24.71
C VAL A 92 -7.30 -19.41 24.65
N HIS A 93 -7.22 -18.82 23.46
CA HIS A 93 -6.53 -17.55 23.29
C HIS A 93 -7.45 -16.40 23.71
N CYS A 94 -7.09 -15.62 24.71
CA CYS A 94 -7.89 -14.48 25.16
C CYS A 94 -7.26 -13.15 24.77
N LEU A 95 -8.10 -12.12 24.63
CA LEU A 95 -7.67 -10.74 24.38
C LEU A 95 -7.04 -10.05 25.61
N VAL A 96 -6.89 -10.79 26.70
CA VAL A 96 -6.26 -10.34 27.95
C VAL A 96 -4.74 -10.56 27.84
N GLY A 97 -3.94 -9.52 28.12
CA GLY A 97 -2.48 -9.59 28.00
C GLY A 97 -1.81 -10.56 28.98
N LYS A 98 -0.61 -11.05 28.63
CA LYS A 98 0.16 -12.07 29.39
C LYS A 98 0.36 -11.71 30.86
N ALA A 99 0.76 -10.46 31.14
CA ALA A 99 0.98 -9.97 32.50
C ALA A 99 -0.32 -9.96 33.33
N CYS A 100 -1.46 -9.71 32.67
CA CYS A 100 -2.77 -9.73 33.33
C CYS A 100 -3.18 -11.15 33.72
N LEU A 101 -3.01 -12.13 32.82
CA LEU A 101 -3.28 -13.53 33.13
C LEU A 101 -2.40 -14.01 34.29
N GLN A 102 -1.11 -13.67 34.30
CA GLN A 102 -0.20 -14.01 35.41
C GLN A 102 -0.66 -13.40 36.74
N THR A 103 -1.08 -12.14 36.73
CA THR A 103 -1.58 -11.45 37.94
C THR A 103 -2.89 -12.06 38.44
N ALA A 104 -3.81 -12.39 37.54
CA ALA A 104 -5.06 -13.04 37.88
C ALA A 104 -4.83 -14.44 38.47
N THR A 105 -3.96 -15.23 37.86
CA THR A 105 -3.57 -16.57 38.35
C THR A 105 -2.97 -16.50 39.74
N ALA A 106 -2.08 -15.54 40.00
CA ALA A 106 -1.47 -15.35 41.32
C ALA A 106 -2.49 -14.98 42.41
N ARG A 107 -3.57 -14.26 42.06
CA ARG A 107 -4.57 -13.74 43.02
C ARG A 107 -5.76 -14.66 43.23
N LEU A 108 -6.25 -15.31 42.17
CA LEU A 108 -7.49 -16.08 42.17
C LEU A 108 -7.23 -17.60 42.13
N GLY A 109 -6.01 -18.01 41.77
CA GLY A 109 -5.61 -19.40 41.62
C GLY A 109 -5.86 -19.96 40.22
N GLU A 110 -5.03 -20.93 39.81
CA GLU A 110 -5.05 -21.52 38.45
C GLU A 110 -6.37 -22.21 38.06
N GLN A 111 -7.15 -22.66 39.04
CA GLN A 111 -8.43 -23.34 38.86
C GLN A 111 -9.63 -22.39 38.89
N PHE A 112 -9.40 -21.09 39.10
CA PHE A 112 -10.48 -20.11 39.08
C PHE A 112 -11.14 -20.11 37.70
N ARG A 113 -12.48 -20.13 37.71
CA ARG A 113 -13.31 -20.26 36.51
C ARG A 113 -13.70 -18.88 36.01
N CYS A 114 -13.38 -18.63 34.74
CA CYS A 114 -13.76 -17.41 34.06
C CYS A 114 -14.85 -17.71 33.04
N THR A 115 -15.86 -16.85 32.99
CA THR A 115 -16.82 -16.82 31.90
C THR A 115 -16.13 -16.25 30.66
N VAL A 116 -16.03 -17.04 29.58
CA VAL A 116 -15.36 -16.65 28.33
C VAL A 116 -16.35 -16.70 27.17
N ARG A 117 -16.52 -15.57 26.47
CA ARG A 117 -17.20 -15.53 25.19
C ARG A 117 -16.24 -16.03 24.12
N ILE A 118 -16.52 -17.22 23.60
CA ILE A 118 -15.68 -17.86 22.58
C ILE A 118 -16.19 -17.43 21.21
N TYR A 119 -15.30 -16.80 20.46
CA TYR A 119 -15.52 -16.48 19.06
C TYR A 119 -14.73 -17.44 18.18
N TYR A 120 -15.40 -18.00 17.18
CA TYR A 120 -14.75 -18.82 16.17
C TYR A 120 -14.38 -17.93 14.99
N ILE A 121 -13.11 -17.92 14.61
CA ILE A 121 -12.64 -17.14 13.46
C ILE A 121 -12.38 -18.11 12.32
N PRO A 122 -13.24 -18.18 11.29
CA PRO A 122 -12.98 -19.02 10.13
C PRO A 122 -11.61 -18.70 9.52
N SER A 123 -10.91 -19.71 9.01
CA SER A 123 -9.64 -19.55 8.30
C SER A 123 -9.75 -18.58 7.09
N ASP A 124 -10.97 -18.39 6.59
CA ASP A 124 -11.33 -17.48 5.49
C ASP A 124 -12.03 -16.20 5.95
N PHE A 125 -11.84 -15.78 7.21
CA PHE A 125 -12.40 -14.53 7.73
C PHE A 125 -12.07 -13.34 6.84
N HIS A 126 -13.10 -12.76 6.23
CA HIS A 126 -12.99 -11.55 5.42
C HIS A 126 -12.53 -10.39 6.31
N GLY A 127 -11.34 -9.84 6.02
CA GLY A 127 -10.73 -8.78 6.83
C GLY A 127 -9.68 -9.24 7.82
N LYS A 128 -9.31 -10.54 7.84
CA LYS A 128 -8.12 -11.02 8.56
C LYS A 128 -6.83 -10.40 8.03
N TYR A 129 -6.77 -10.24 6.71
CA TYR A 129 -5.63 -9.67 6.02
C TYR A 129 -6.01 -8.34 5.39
N SER A 130 -5.12 -7.37 5.52
CA SER A 130 -5.19 -6.12 4.76
C SER A 130 -5.06 -6.39 3.26
N ASP A 131 -5.51 -5.44 2.44
CA ASP A 131 -5.30 -5.50 0.99
C ASP A 131 -3.81 -5.62 0.64
N GLY A 132 -2.96 -4.93 1.40
CA GLY A 132 -1.52 -4.95 1.25
C GLY A 132 -0.91 -6.32 1.51
N GLU A 133 -1.32 -6.99 2.59
CA GLU A 133 -0.86 -8.34 2.89
C GLU A 133 -1.31 -9.34 1.83
N ILE A 134 -2.58 -9.28 1.42
CA ILE A 134 -3.08 -10.15 0.34
C ILE A 134 -2.25 -9.92 -0.91
N PHE A 135 -2.04 -8.65 -1.29
CA PHE A 135 -1.30 -8.31 -2.50
C PHE A 135 0.17 -8.74 -2.45
N ARG A 136 0.83 -8.57 -1.31
CA ARG A 136 2.19 -9.06 -1.08
C ARG A 136 2.29 -10.57 -1.27
N HIS A 137 1.34 -11.34 -0.75
CA HIS A 137 1.32 -12.80 -0.92
C HIS A 137 1.07 -13.20 -2.38
N LEU A 138 0.23 -12.47 -3.11
CA LEU A 138 0.05 -12.69 -4.56
C LEU A 138 1.36 -12.52 -5.33
N LEU A 139 2.17 -11.53 -4.97
CA LEU A 139 3.48 -11.31 -5.58
C LEU A 139 4.50 -12.38 -5.15
N TYR A 140 4.48 -12.79 -3.88
CA TYR A 140 5.35 -13.84 -3.36
C TYR A 140 5.08 -15.20 -4.04
N TYR A 141 3.82 -15.57 -4.19
CA TYR A 141 3.39 -16.82 -4.81
C TYR A 141 3.10 -16.69 -6.31
N SER A 142 3.61 -15.66 -7.00
CA SER A 142 3.32 -15.45 -8.43
C SER A 142 3.70 -16.65 -9.30
N ASP A 143 4.69 -17.43 -8.85
CA ASP A 143 5.24 -18.57 -9.59
C ASP A 143 4.66 -19.91 -9.09
N ASN A 144 3.76 -19.89 -8.11
CA ASN A 144 3.09 -21.07 -7.55
C ASN A 144 1.56 -20.90 -7.66
N PRO A 145 0.93 -21.46 -8.72
CA PRO A 145 -0.51 -21.33 -8.94
C PRO A 145 -1.39 -21.86 -7.80
N ASP A 146 -0.95 -22.92 -7.12
CA ASP A 146 -1.73 -23.57 -6.06
C ASP A 146 -1.76 -22.72 -4.79
N ALA A 147 -0.65 -22.03 -4.49
CA ALA A 147 -0.59 -21.05 -3.42
C ALA A 147 -1.21 -19.69 -3.82
N PHE A 148 -1.15 -19.31 -5.10
CA PHE A 148 -1.70 -18.04 -5.59
C PHE A 148 -3.23 -18.00 -5.53
N LYS A 149 -3.91 -19.07 -5.98
CA LYS A 149 -5.38 -19.12 -6.10
C LYS A 149 -6.11 -18.81 -4.78
N PRO A 150 -5.75 -19.39 -3.62
CA PRO A 150 -6.37 -19.07 -2.34
C PRO A 150 -6.16 -17.61 -1.90
N TRP A 151 -5.02 -17.00 -2.21
CA TRP A 151 -4.80 -15.57 -1.92
C TRP A 151 -5.62 -14.68 -2.86
N PHE A 152 -5.76 -15.08 -4.12
CA PHE A 152 -6.49 -14.31 -5.13
C PHE A 152 -8.00 -14.33 -4.86
N SER A 153 -8.54 -15.45 -4.36
CA SER A 153 -9.95 -15.56 -3.97
C SER A 153 -10.33 -14.68 -2.78
N ARG A 154 -9.39 -14.27 -1.93
CA ARG A 154 -9.67 -13.36 -0.79
C ARG A 154 -10.01 -11.93 -1.23
N LEU A 155 -9.63 -11.52 -2.43
CA LEU A 155 -9.96 -10.21 -2.98
C LEU A 155 -11.43 -10.13 -3.44
N LYS A 156 -12.06 -8.98 -3.25
CA LYS A 156 -13.36 -8.66 -3.88
C LYS A 156 -13.22 -8.63 -5.41
N GLU A 157 -14.30 -8.92 -6.13
CA GLU A 157 -14.32 -9.01 -7.60
C GLU A 157 -13.68 -7.80 -8.31
N GLY A 158 -14.03 -6.57 -7.91
CA GLY A 158 -13.43 -5.36 -8.48
C GLY A 158 -11.91 -5.26 -8.29
N LYS A 159 -11.40 -5.71 -7.14
CA LYS A 159 -9.95 -5.73 -6.87
C LYS A 159 -9.24 -6.82 -7.66
N ARG A 160 -9.86 -7.99 -7.86
CA ARG A 160 -9.32 -9.06 -8.72
C ARG A 160 -9.08 -8.55 -10.14
N LYS A 161 -10.02 -7.77 -10.69
CA LYS A 161 -9.87 -7.13 -12.00
C LYS A 161 -8.67 -6.19 -12.05
N HIS A 162 -8.46 -5.39 -11.01
CA HIS A 162 -7.30 -4.48 -10.91
C HIS A 162 -5.98 -5.23 -10.86
N ILE A 163 -5.92 -6.33 -10.11
CA ILE A 163 -4.73 -7.19 -10.07
C ILE A 163 -4.48 -7.82 -11.44
N ALA A 164 -5.50 -8.34 -12.12
CA ALA A 164 -5.35 -8.89 -13.46
C ALA A 164 -4.76 -7.86 -14.45
N MET A 165 -5.25 -6.62 -14.44
CA MET A 165 -4.69 -5.53 -15.25
C MET A 165 -3.22 -5.21 -14.89
N LEU A 166 -2.84 -5.37 -13.63
CA LEU A 166 -1.46 -5.15 -13.19
C LEU A 166 -0.53 -6.28 -13.63
N MET A 167 -1.02 -7.53 -13.63
CA MET A 167 -0.27 -8.70 -14.08
C MET A 167 0.07 -8.63 -15.57
N GLU A 168 -0.77 -7.98 -16.38
CA GLU A 168 -0.47 -7.70 -17.80
C GLU A 168 0.71 -6.73 -17.99
N ARG A 169 1.08 -5.97 -16.95
CA ARG A 169 2.15 -4.97 -16.98
C ARG A 169 3.40 -5.51 -16.29
N HIS A 170 4.11 -6.38 -17.00
CA HIS A 170 5.22 -7.17 -16.47
C HIS A 170 6.27 -6.34 -15.72
N ASP A 171 6.70 -5.19 -16.27
CA ASP A 171 7.75 -4.36 -15.64
C ASP A 171 7.32 -3.79 -14.28
N ILE A 172 6.04 -3.40 -14.16
CA ILE A 172 5.47 -2.90 -12.90
C ILE A 172 5.33 -4.06 -11.91
N TRP A 173 4.82 -5.21 -12.37
CA TRP A 173 4.68 -6.41 -11.55
C TRP A 173 6.03 -6.85 -10.96
N THR A 174 7.06 -6.92 -11.79
CA THR A 174 8.43 -7.27 -11.39
C THR A 174 9.01 -6.25 -10.40
N SER A 175 8.80 -4.96 -10.62
CA SER A 175 9.25 -3.90 -9.69
C SER A 175 8.57 -3.99 -8.32
N LEU A 176 7.28 -4.34 -8.28
CA LEU A 176 6.54 -4.57 -7.03
C LEU A 176 6.97 -5.86 -6.34
N LYS A 177 7.24 -6.94 -7.10
CA LYS A 177 7.75 -8.21 -6.56
C LYS A 177 9.08 -8.02 -5.82
N ALA A 178 9.95 -7.12 -6.29
CA ALA A 178 11.20 -6.78 -5.61
C ALA A 178 11.00 -6.22 -4.19
N LEU A 179 9.83 -5.65 -3.86
CA LEU A 179 9.52 -5.08 -2.55
C LEU A 179 8.99 -6.12 -1.54
N VAL A 180 8.68 -7.34 -1.98
CA VAL A 180 8.12 -8.42 -1.13
C VAL A 180 8.96 -8.73 0.13
N PRO A 181 10.30 -8.65 0.11
CA PRO A 181 11.12 -8.85 1.31
C PRO A 181 10.89 -7.85 2.46
N PHE A 182 10.21 -6.73 2.20
CA PHE A 182 9.98 -5.64 3.14
C PHE A 182 8.50 -5.57 3.56
N PRO A 183 8.05 -6.36 4.56
CA PRO A 183 6.63 -6.43 4.92
C PRO A 183 6.06 -5.09 5.39
N GLY A 184 6.83 -4.26 6.08
CA GLY A 184 6.39 -2.94 6.56
C GLY A 184 5.95 -1.97 5.46
N LEU A 185 6.35 -2.16 4.19
CA LEU A 185 5.97 -1.27 3.09
C LEU A 185 4.52 -1.46 2.62
N TRP A 186 3.88 -2.58 2.95
CA TRP A 186 2.65 -3.01 2.28
C TRP A 186 1.37 -2.47 2.94
N GLU A 187 1.45 -1.91 4.14
CA GLU A 187 0.26 -1.46 4.89
C GLU A 187 -0.56 -0.39 4.14
N ASP A 188 0.12 0.54 3.46
CA ASP A 188 -0.52 1.64 2.74
C ASP A 188 -0.90 1.31 1.29
N VAL A 189 -0.85 0.04 0.90
CA VAL A 189 -1.27 -0.40 -0.43
C VAL A 189 -2.76 -0.17 -0.63
N GLN A 190 -3.08 0.63 -1.64
CA GLN A 190 -4.46 0.87 -2.05
C GLN A 190 -4.66 0.29 -3.46
N ILE A 191 -5.04 -0.99 -3.56
CA ILE A 191 -5.24 -1.70 -4.85
C ILE A 191 -6.19 -0.91 -5.79
N GLY A 192 -7.21 -0.26 -5.22
CA GLY A 192 -8.10 0.63 -5.95
C GLY A 192 -7.40 1.82 -6.60
N ASN A 193 -6.46 2.45 -5.89
CA ASN A 193 -5.71 3.60 -6.39
C ASN A 193 -4.57 3.19 -7.32
N ILE A 194 -3.94 2.03 -7.13
CA ILE A 194 -2.97 1.50 -8.10
C ILE A 194 -3.62 1.41 -9.49
N ALA A 195 -4.83 0.86 -9.59
CA ALA A 195 -5.52 0.78 -10.89
C ALA A 195 -5.85 2.16 -11.50
N LYS A 196 -6.18 3.16 -10.68
CA LYS A 196 -6.35 4.54 -11.15
C LYS A 196 -5.03 5.10 -11.68
N ASN A 197 -3.92 4.86 -10.99
CA ASN A 197 -2.59 5.27 -11.43
C ASN A 197 -2.18 4.57 -12.73
N LEU A 198 -2.53 3.30 -12.92
CA LEU A 198 -2.34 2.58 -14.19
C LEU A 198 -3.13 3.20 -15.36
N ALA A 199 -4.32 3.75 -15.08
CA ALA A 199 -5.14 4.44 -16.08
C ALA A 199 -4.53 5.77 -16.54
N ALA A 200 -3.55 6.33 -15.82
CA ALA A 200 -2.80 7.50 -16.27
C ALA A 200 -1.74 7.16 -17.35
N HIS A 201 -1.59 5.88 -17.71
CA HIS A 201 -0.68 5.41 -18.77
C HIS A 201 0.78 5.86 -18.58
N ALA A 202 1.26 6.00 -17.33
CA ALA A 202 2.62 6.44 -17.02
C ALA A 202 3.49 5.31 -16.42
N ASP A 203 3.45 4.16 -17.07
CA ASP A 203 4.10 2.91 -16.65
C ASP A 203 5.58 3.09 -16.31
N HIS A 204 6.32 3.84 -17.15
CA HIS A 204 7.74 4.13 -16.91
C HIS A 204 7.95 4.88 -15.59
N ALA A 205 7.15 5.91 -15.30
CA ALA A 205 7.27 6.66 -14.05
C ALA A 205 6.92 5.79 -12.83
N ILE A 206 5.95 4.88 -12.97
CA ILE A 206 5.58 3.91 -11.93
C ILE A 206 6.76 2.95 -11.67
N VAL A 207 7.37 2.39 -12.71
CA VAL A 207 8.54 1.49 -12.61
C VAL A 207 9.72 2.21 -11.96
N CYS A 208 10.06 3.42 -12.42
CA CYS A 208 11.14 4.22 -11.84
C CYS A 208 10.91 4.47 -10.35
N TYR A 209 9.66 4.79 -9.97
CA TYR A 209 9.30 5.01 -8.57
C TYR A 209 9.54 3.76 -7.72
N PHE A 210 8.98 2.61 -8.12
CA PHE A 210 9.13 1.37 -7.34
C PHE A 210 10.57 0.85 -7.34
N SER A 211 11.32 1.08 -8.41
CA SER A 211 12.75 0.78 -8.45
C SER A 211 13.56 1.66 -7.49
N ARG A 212 13.25 2.96 -7.41
CA ARG A 212 13.85 3.86 -6.41
C ARG A 212 13.46 3.44 -5.00
N LEU A 213 12.20 3.11 -4.77
CA LEU A 213 11.71 2.59 -3.49
C LEU A 213 12.52 1.37 -3.07
N HIS A 214 12.63 0.36 -3.93
CA HIS A 214 13.43 -0.84 -3.65
C HIS A 214 14.90 -0.51 -3.37
N SER A 215 15.51 0.36 -4.17
CA SER A 215 16.91 0.77 -4.02
C SER A 215 17.17 1.46 -2.67
N VAL A 216 16.32 2.41 -2.27
CA VAL A 216 16.46 3.11 -0.98
C VAL A 216 16.31 2.16 0.20
N TRP A 217 15.31 1.27 0.19
CA TRP A 217 15.13 0.32 1.29
C TRP A 217 16.23 -0.75 1.31
N CYS A 218 16.80 -1.11 0.16
CA CYS A 218 18.02 -1.92 0.12
C CYS A 218 19.24 -1.21 0.70
N GLN A 219 19.40 0.10 0.43
CA GLN A 219 20.46 0.92 1.01
C GLN A 219 20.31 1.02 2.53
N ILE A 220 19.11 1.31 3.03
CA ILE A 220 18.82 1.38 4.47
C ILE A 220 19.21 0.06 5.18
N PHE A 221 18.91 -1.09 4.55
CA PHE A 221 19.24 -2.42 5.06
C PHE A 221 20.56 -2.98 4.51
N SER A 222 21.47 -2.14 4.02
CA SER A 222 22.78 -2.59 3.54
C SER A 222 23.56 -3.26 4.68
N GLY A 223 24.12 -4.45 4.42
CA GLY A 223 24.76 -5.30 5.42
C GLY A 223 23.81 -6.14 6.28
N HIS A 224 22.49 -5.88 6.24
CA HIS A 224 21.49 -6.47 7.14
C HIS A 224 20.27 -7.03 6.38
N GLY A 225 20.52 -7.68 5.23
CA GLY A 225 19.48 -8.16 4.33
C GLY A 225 18.51 -9.18 4.93
N ASP A 226 18.98 -10.01 5.87
CA ASP A 226 18.17 -10.99 6.60
C ASP A 226 17.18 -10.35 7.60
N LYS A 227 17.42 -9.08 7.96
CA LYS A 227 16.59 -8.29 8.88
C LYS A 227 15.48 -7.50 8.20
N ARG A 228 15.42 -7.48 6.86
CA ARG A 228 14.36 -6.78 6.08
C ARG A 228 12.94 -7.19 6.52
N LYS A 229 12.76 -8.45 6.89
CA LYS A 229 11.48 -9.02 7.40
C LYS A 229 11.03 -8.43 8.74
N LEU A 230 11.93 -7.81 9.50
CA LEU A 230 11.63 -7.17 10.78
C LEU A 230 11.09 -5.74 10.61
N LEU A 231 11.22 -5.15 9.41
CA LEU A 231 10.69 -3.81 9.12
C LEU A 231 9.17 -3.78 9.35
N LYS A 232 8.72 -2.90 10.24
CA LYS A 232 7.30 -2.67 10.52
C LYS A 232 6.79 -1.45 9.79
N SER A 233 5.48 -1.39 9.59
CA SER A 233 4.82 -0.25 8.98
C SER A 233 4.99 1.05 9.78
N LYS A 234 5.01 0.97 11.12
CA LYS A 234 5.32 2.11 11.99
C LYS A 234 6.66 2.76 11.63
N ASP A 235 7.70 1.96 11.38
CA ASP A 235 9.04 2.47 11.09
C ASP A 235 9.07 3.15 9.72
N VAL A 236 8.36 2.58 8.74
CA VAL A 236 8.18 3.18 7.41
C VAL A 236 7.46 4.53 7.53
N ARG A 237 6.40 4.62 8.33
CA ARG A 237 5.64 5.87 8.55
C ARG A 237 6.47 6.97 9.21
N LEU A 238 7.38 6.61 10.13
CA LEU A 238 8.27 7.58 10.78
C LEU A 238 9.37 8.09 9.84
N LEU A 239 9.85 7.23 8.93
CA LEU A 239 10.94 7.56 8.01
C LEU A 239 10.48 8.19 6.70
N GLN A 240 9.30 7.84 6.18
CA GLN A 240 8.82 8.39 4.92
C GLN A 240 8.72 9.93 4.97
N TYR A 241 8.87 10.58 3.81
CA TYR A 241 8.93 12.04 3.68
C TYR A 241 10.15 12.73 4.28
N LYS A 242 11.00 12.03 5.03
CA LYS A 242 12.25 12.59 5.57
C LYS A 242 13.34 12.61 4.52
N ALA A 243 14.14 13.68 4.50
CA ALA A 243 15.34 13.80 3.67
C ALA A 243 16.59 14.00 4.56
N PRO A 244 17.01 12.99 5.33
CA PRO A 244 17.99 13.16 6.42
C PRO A 244 19.37 13.65 5.96
N SER A 245 19.78 13.35 4.73
CA SER A 245 21.07 13.83 4.20
C SER A 245 21.06 15.32 3.84
N TRP A 246 19.89 15.91 3.60
CA TRP A 246 19.73 17.29 3.11
C TRP A 246 19.05 18.22 4.14
N SER A 247 18.31 17.65 5.09
CA SER A 247 17.53 18.39 6.08
C SER A 247 18.01 18.09 7.49
N GLN A 248 18.66 19.08 8.11
CA GLN A 248 19.10 18.98 9.51
C GLN A 248 17.92 18.74 10.47
N SER A 249 16.76 19.33 10.16
CA SER A 249 15.54 19.12 10.95
C SER A 249 15.07 17.67 10.88
N ASP A 250 15.11 17.05 9.71
CA ASP A 250 14.74 15.64 9.56
C ASP A 250 15.76 14.71 10.22
N HIS A 251 17.05 15.03 10.08
CA HIS A 251 18.12 14.30 10.75
C HIS A 251 17.92 14.29 12.27
N SER A 252 17.73 15.47 12.88
CA SER A 252 17.52 15.61 14.33
C SER A 252 16.23 14.93 14.79
N CYS A 253 15.15 15.02 14.00
CA CYS A 253 13.90 14.32 14.29
C CYS A 253 14.10 12.79 14.29
N ILE A 254 14.82 12.24 13.31
CA ILE A 254 15.14 10.80 13.25
C ILE A 254 16.02 10.38 14.43
N GLN A 255 16.99 11.19 14.81
CA GLN A 255 17.84 10.92 15.97
C GLN A 255 17.00 10.84 17.26
N GLN A 256 16.11 11.81 17.50
CA GLN A 256 15.19 11.77 18.65
C GLN A 256 14.33 10.50 18.66
N MET A 257 13.76 10.13 17.51
CA MET A 257 12.95 8.90 17.39
C MET A 257 13.75 7.63 17.69
N TYR A 258 15.05 7.61 17.37
CA TYR A 258 15.96 6.52 17.70
C TYR A 258 16.30 6.50 19.20
N ASP A 259 16.61 7.66 19.79
CA ASP A 259 16.97 7.81 21.20
C ASP A 259 15.82 7.39 22.13
N ASP A 260 14.58 7.76 21.78
CA ASP A 260 13.36 7.38 22.49
C ASP A 260 12.89 5.94 22.23
N ALA A 261 13.69 5.15 21.49
CA ALA A 261 13.40 3.77 21.09
C ALA A 261 12.06 3.58 20.35
N SER A 262 11.55 4.62 19.70
CA SER A 262 10.32 4.57 18.89
C SER A 262 10.56 4.02 17.47
N LEU A 263 11.76 4.25 16.92
CA LEU A 263 12.18 3.81 15.60
C LEU A 263 12.96 2.49 15.66
N LEU A 264 12.55 1.49 14.87
CA LEU A 264 13.21 0.18 14.72
C LEU A 264 13.36 -0.57 16.06
N ALA A 265 12.40 -0.41 16.97
CA ALA A 265 12.44 -0.94 18.32
C ALA A 265 12.61 -2.47 18.40
N ASP A 266 12.10 -3.20 17.40
CA ASP A 266 12.10 -4.66 17.38
C ASP A 266 13.44 -5.25 16.87
N MET A 267 14.42 -4.40 16.54
CA MET A 267 15.72 -4.82 16.02
C MET A 267 16.80 -4.87 17.11
N PRO A 268 17.78 -5.78 16.99
CA PRO A 268 18.97 -5.79 17.84
C PRO A 268 19.71 -4.43 17.82
N SER A 269 20.27 -4.01 18.95
CA SER A 269 20.84 -2.66 19.10
C SER A 269 22.00 -2.35 18.15
N ASP A 270 22.85 -3.34 17.88
CA ASP A 270 23.97 -3.26 16.94
C ASP A 270 23.44 -3.03 15.50
N VAL A 271 22.53 -3.90 15.07
CA VAL A 271 21.84 -3.80 13.76
C VAL A 271 21.13 -2.47 13.61
N ARG A 272 20.40 -2.04 14.66
CA ARG A 272 19.62 -0.80 14.68
C ARG A 272 20.51 0.42 14.44
N SER A 273 21.71 0.44 15.03
CA SER A 273 22.67 1.53 14.90
C SER A 273 23.28 1.63 13.50
N ASP A 274 23.56 0.49 12.87
CA ASP A 274 24.04 0.44 11.49
C ASP A 274 22.96 0.86 10.50
N ILE A 275 21.73 0.39 10.67
CA ILE A 275 20.59 0.80 9.85
C ILE A 275 20.36 2.30 9.99
N LEU A 276 20.45 2.87 11.19
CA LEU A 276 20.32 4.31 11.40
C LEU A 276 21.37 5.10 10.61
N ARG A 277 22.63 4.65 10.60
CA ARG A 277 23.69 5.27 9.80
C ARG A 277 23.39 5.23 8.31
N ASN A 278 22.86 4.10 7.83
CA ASN A 278 22.42 3.97 6.44
C ASN A 278 21.26 4.91 6.12
N VAL A 279 20.30 5.10 7.04
CA VAL A 279 19.20 6.08 6.89
C VAL A 279 19.76 7.47 6.67
N TYR A 280 20.75 7.92 7.44
CA TYR A 280 21.37 9.24 7.26
C TYR A 280 22.09 9.41 5.92
N SER A 281 22.54 8.32 5.30
CA SER A 281 23.18 8.33 3.98
C SER A 281 22.20 8.40 2.80
N VAL A 282 20.89 8.29 3.04
CA VAL A 282 19.90 8.29 1.95
C VAL A 282 19.85 9.68 1.33
N GLU A 283 20.20 9.75 0.04
CA GLU A 283 20.08 10.97 -0.76
C GLU A 283 18.62 11.25 -1.11
N GLY A 284 18.13 12.42 -0.70
CA GLY A 284 16.76 12.86 -0.93
C GLY A 284 15.72 12.21 -0.01
N VAL A 285 14.46 12.31 -0.42
CA VAL A 285 13.32 11.87 0.39
C VAL A 285 13.24 10.36 0.44
N ILE A 286 13.07 9.80 1.65
CA ILE A 286 12.79 8.37 1.85
C ILE A 286 11.37 8.07 1.33
N PRO A 287 11.23 7.23 0.28
CA PRO A 287 9.95 6.93 -0.33
C PRO A 287 9.23 5.77 0.39
N SER A 288 7.91 5.73 0.24
CA SER A 288 7.02 4.63 0.62
C SER A 288 5.88 4.45 -0.41
N ILE A 289 5.08 3.39 -0.27
CA ILE A 289 3.87 3.19 -1.10
C ILE A 289 2.84 4.31 -0.87
N LEU A 290 2.76 4.85 0.35
CA LEU A 290 1.93 6.03 0.61
C LEU A 290 2.43 7.24 -0.19
N THR A 291 3.73 7.51 -0.14
CA THR A 291 4.30 8.65 -0.89
C THR A 291 4.21 8.45 -2.41
N PHE A 292 4.18 7.21 -2.90
CA PHE A 292 3.81 6.93 -4.30
C PHE A 292 2.40 7.43 -4.60
N HIS A 293 1.41 7.01 -3.80
CA HIS A 293 0.03 7.38 -4.01
C HIS A 293 -0.18 8.90 -3.98
N GLU A 294 0.48 9.60 -3.07
CA GLU A 294 0.33 11.06 -2.93
C GLU A 294 1.05 11.80 -4.07
N ASN A 295 2.30 11.47 -4.37
CA ASN A 295 3.05 12.12 -5.45
C ASN A 295 2.40 11.86 -6.83
N PHE A 296 1.86 10.67 -7.05
CA PHE A 296 1.27 10.32 -8.34
C PHE A 296 -0.04 11.05 -8.62
N ARG A 297 -0.76 11.53 -7.58
CA ARG A 297 -1.93 12.42 -7.77
C ARG A 297 -1.54 13.69 -8.51
N TYR A 298 -0.41 14.29 -8.15
CA TYR A 298 0.11 15.49 -8.81
C TYR A 298 0.63 15.18 -10.22
N LEU A 299 1.39 14.09 -10.38
CA LEU A 299 1.90 13.69 -11.71
C LEU A 299 0.76 13.45 -12.72
N THR A 300 -0.36 12.89 -12.26
CA THR A 300 -1.54 12.62 -13.12
C THR A 300 -2.11 13.90 -13.74
N ILE A 301 -1.99 15.05 -13.08
CA ILE A 301 -2.44 16.36 -13.63
C ILE A 301 -1.65 16.68 -14.90
N GLY A 302 -0.32 16.64 -14.83
CA GLY A 302 0.54 16.90 -15.99
C GLY A 302 0.34 15.89 -17.12
N LEU A 303 0.17 14.61 -16.78
CA LEU A 303 -0.09 13.54 -17.75
C LEU A 303 -1.39 13.77 -18.52
N LYS A 304 -2.50 14.11 -17.83
CA LYS A 304 -3.78 14.44 -18.47
C LYS A 304 -3.68 15.67 -19.38
N ILE A 305 -2.91 16.68 -18.97
CA ILE A 305 -2.67 17.89 -19.77
C ILE A 305 -1.94 17.53 -21.07
N ILE A 306 -0.87 16.73 -20.99
CA ILE A 306 -0.13 16.26 -22.16
C ILE A 306 -1.02 15.43 -23.07
N GLU A 307 -1.74 14.46 -22.51
CA GLU A 307 -2.66 13.61 -23.26
C GLU A 307 -3.65 14.46 -24.07
N LYS A 308 -4.24 15.48 -23.45
CA LYS A 308 -5.23 16.35 -24.08
C LYS A 308 -4.65 17.29 -25.13
N HIS A 309 -3.49 17.88 -24.88
CA HIS A 309 -3.01 19.05 -25.64
C HIS A 309 -1.77 18.82 -26.50
N ALA A 310 -1.03 17.74 -26.28
CA ALA A 310 0.26 17.50 -26.94
C ALA A 310 0.42 16.08 -27.51
N ALA A 311 -0.32 15.09 -27.02
CA ALA A 311 -0.22 13.72 -27.51
C ALA A 311 -1.07 13.50 -28.78
N ALA A 312 -0.57 12.63 -29.66
CA ALA A 312 -1.39 12.02 -30.70
C ALA A 312 -2.22 10.89 -30.08
N ILE A 313 -3.50 11.16 -29.76
CA ILE A 313 -4.39 10.12 -29.23
C ILE A 313 -4.90 9.25 -30.40
N PRO A 314 -4.50 7.97 -30.51
CA PRO A 314 -5.08 7.08 -31.50
C PRO A 314 -6.58 6.85 -31.20
N PRO A 315 -7.44 6.66 -32.21
CA PRO A 315 -8.86 6.39 -31.99
C PRO A 315 -9.03 5.16 -31.11
N LYS A 316 -9.91 5.26 -30.09
CA LYS A 316 -10.19 4.15 -29.14
C LYS A 316 -10.55 2.88 -29.93
N ARG A 317 -9.69 1.86 -29.87
CA ARG A 317 -9.97 0.56 -30.48
C ARG A 317 -11.20 -0.04 -29.80
N LYS A 318 -12.28 -0.25 -30.56
CA LYS A 318 -13.46 -0.97 -30.09
C LYS A 318 -13.07 -2.44 -29.85
N ARG A 319 -13.61 -3.05 -28.78
CA ARG A 319 -13.51 -4.49 -28.54
C ARG A 319 -13.94 -5.26 -29.79
N LYS A 320 -13.14 -6.23 -30.23
CA LYS A 320 -13.58 -7.18 -31.26
C LYS A 320 -14.45 -8.28 -30.64
N THR A 321 -14.14 -8.75 -29.42
CA THR A 321 -14.96 -9.71 -28.66
C THR A 321 -14.99 -9.41 -27.15
N ARG A 322 -15.88 -10.12 -26.43
CA ARG A 322 -16.03 -10.04 -24.96
C ARG A 322 -14.91 -10.78 -24.21
N GLU A 323 -14.22 -11.71 -24.89
CA GLU A 323 -13.14 -12.54 -24.35
C GLU A 323 -11.74 -11.99 -24.61
N ASP A 324 -11.58 -11.07 -25.57
CA ASP A 324 -10.31 -10.37 -25.76
C ASP A 324 -9.92 -9.63 -24.47
N PRO A 325 -8.72 -9.88 -23.90
CA PRO A 325 -8.12 -9.01 -22.91
C PRO A 325 -8.09 -7.59 -23.48
N TYR A 326 -8.36 -6.58 -22.65
CA TYR A 326 -8.16 -5.20 -23.11
C TYR A 326 -6.68 -5.10 -23.52
N PRO A 327 -6.33 -4.78 -24.79
CA PRO A 327 -4.96 -4.44 -25.07
C PRO A 327 -4.65 -3.21 -24.22
N SER A 328 -3.83 -3.39 -23.19
CA SER A 328 -3.38 -2.28 -22.35
C SER A 328 -2.79 -1.22 -23.28
N PRO A 329 -3.38 0.00 -23.33
CA PRO A 329 -2.87 1.05 -24.21
C PRO A 329 -1.38 1.27 -23.90
N PRO A 330 -0.54 1.53 -24.93
CA PRO A 330 0.84 1.88 -24.67
C PRO A 330 0.90 3.09 -23.72
N SER A 331 1.93 3.14 -22.88
CA SER A 331 2.14 4.29 -22.02
C SER A 331 2.19 5.59 -22.83
N LEU A 332 1.79 6.71 -22.22
CA LEU A 332 1.79 8.03 -22.85
C LEU A 332 3.19 8.36 -23.39
N LEU A 333 4.23 8.06 -22.63
CA LEU A 333 5.63 8.15 -23.06
C LEU A 333 5.88 7.34 -24.34
N ARG A 334 5.55 6.05 -24.37
CA ARG A 334 5.72 5.20 -25.57
C ARG A 334 4.90 5.66 -26.76
N SER A 335 3.76 6.31 -26.52
CA SER A 335 2.96 6.91 -27.58
C SER A 335 3.69 8.11 -28.18
N MET A 336 4.19 9.02 -27.34
CA MET A 336 4.90 10.22 -27.77
C MET A 336 6.30 9.92 -28.33
N GLU A 337 6.96 8.85 -27.90
CA GLU A 337 8.24 8.39 -28.45
C GLU A 337 8.19 8.20 -29.97
N LYS A 338 7.04 7.78 -30.51
CA LYS A 338 6.83 7.63 -31.97
C LYS A 338 6.80 8.95 -32.71
N ASP A 339 6.43 10.03 -32.01
CA ASP A 339 6.37 11.39 -32.54
C ASP A 339 7.74 12.10 -32.44
N LEU A 340 8.75 11.47 -31.81
CA LEU A 340 10.06 12.06 -31.61
C LEU A 340 10.86 12.06 -32.92
N SER A 341 11.09 13.25 -33.46
CA SER A 341 11.87 13.43 -34.69
C SER A 341 13.34 13.69 -34.36
N VAL A 342 14.13 12.62 -34.28
CA VAL A 342 15.56 12.67 -33.90
C VAL A 342 16.45 13.22 -35.03
N LYS A 343 15.99 13.14 -36.28
CA LYS A 343 16.69 13.65 -37.47
C LYS A 343 15.88 14.75 -38.15
N GLY A 344 16.55 15.79 -38.63
CA GLY A 344 15.96 16.79 -39.52
C GLY A 344 15.77 16.24 -40.92
N ASP A 345 15.07 17.00 -41.78
CA ASP A 345 14.85 16.67 -43.20
C ASP A 345 16.16 16.55 -43.98
N ASP A 346 17.24 17.13 -43.46
CA ASP A 346 18.62 17.08 -43.96
C ASP A 346 19.43 15.86 -43.47
N GLY A 347 18.80 14.96 -42.69
CA GLY A 347 19.44 13.79 -42.10
C GLY A 347 20.36 14.08 -40.91
N ARG A 348 20.55 15.34 -40.53
CA ARG A 348 21.35 15.73 -39.35
C ARG A 348 20.56 15.53 -38.07
N GLN A 349 21.27 15.29 -36.97
CA GLN A 349 20.64 15.18 -35.66
C GLN A 349 20.04 16.53 -35.29
N ARG A 350 18.75 16.54 -34.97
CA ARG A 350 18.03 17.77 -34.69
C ARG A 350 18.46 18.33 -33.33
N THR A 351 18.79 19.62 -33.29
CA THR A 351 18.99 20.32 -32.02
C THR A 351 17.65 20.40 -31.29
N THR A 352 17.57 19.76 -30.13
CA THR A 352 16.42 19.86 -29.23
C THR A 352 16.68 21.00 -28.25
N HIS A 353 15.63 21.59 -27.70
CA HIS A 353 15.79 22.65 -26.71
C HIS A 353 15.04 22.29 -25.44
N VAL A 354 15.63 22.66 -24.30
CA VAL A 354 15.07 22.47 -22.96
C VAL A 354 14.76 23.83 -22.38
N GLU A 355 13.62 23.91 -21.72
CA GLU A 355 13.26 25.09 -20.95
C GLU A 355 14.06 25.14 -19.64
N VAL A 356 14.90 26.16 -19.49
CA VAL A 356 15.74 26.39 -18.29
C VAL A 356 15.17 27.48 -17.38
N GLY A 357 14.28 28.31 -17.91
CA GLY A 357 13.51 29.36 -17.24
C GLY A 357 12.19 29.54 -17.99
N GLU A 358 11.21 30.24 -17.41
CA GLU A 358 9.88 30.37 -18.06
C GLU A 358 9.99 31.05 -19.44
N GLY A 359 9.75 30.28 -20.50
CA GLY A 359 9.91 30.73 -21.89
C GLY A 359 11.36 30.71 -22.41
N ASP A 360 12.36 30.44 -21.56
CA ASP A 360 13.78 30.42 -21.92
C ASP A 360 14.21 29.02 -22.37
N LEU A 361 14.40 28.85 -23.68
CA LEU A 361 14.81 27.59 -24.30
C LEU A 361 16.31 27.58 -24.61
N CYS A 362 17.05 26.62 -24.05
CA CYS A 362 18.45 26.38 -24.35
C CYS A 362 18.64 25.13 -25.22
N PRO A 363 19.54 25.17 -26.23
CA PRO A 363 19.82 24.03 -27.08
C PRO A 363 20.54 22.93 -26.30
N VAL A 364 20.11 21.69 -26.48
CA VAL A 364 20.72 20.48 -25.92
C VAL A 364 20.86 19.43 -27.03
N PHE A 365 22.00 18.75 -27.06
CA PHE A 365 22.27 17.70 -28.01
C PHE A 365 22.02 16.33 -27.38
N GLY A 366 21.30 15.45 -28.09
CA GLY A 366 21.16 14.05 -27.69
C GLY A 366 20.21 13.78 -26.51
N LEU A 367 19.14 14.57 -26.36
CA LEU A 367 18.10 14.27 -25.37
C LEU A 367 17.51 12.87 -25.58
N SER A 368 17.46 12.08 -24.51
CA SER A 368 16.73 10.81 -24.52
C SER A 368 15.23 11.06 -24.64
N PRO A 369 14.44 10.10 -25.15
CA PRO A 369 12.99 10.27 -25.23
C PRO A 369 12.33 10.53 -23.87
N VAL A 370 12.85 9.90 -22.81
CA VAL A 370 12.43 10.14 -21.43
C VAL A 370 12.70 11.58 -21.03
N SER A 371 13.90 12.09 -21.32
CA SER A 371 14.27 13.47 -20.99
C SER A 371 13.40 14.48 -21.73
N SER A 372 13.18 14.29 -23.04
CA SER A 372 12.25 15.13 -23.82
C SER A 372 10.84 15.12 -23.23
N PHE A 373 10.33 13.96 -22.83
CA PHE A 373 9.02 13.84 -22.20
C PHE A 373 8.95 14.57 -20.85
N LEU A 374 10.00 14.46 -20.02
CA LEU A 374 10.07 15.14 -18.73
C LEU A 374 10.03 16.67 -18.88
N VAL A 375 10.68 17.23 -19.90
CA VAL A 375 10.62 18.68 -20.18
C VAL A 375 9.18 19.12 -20.44
N VAL A 376 8.44 18.38 -21.26
CA VAL A 376 7.03 18.68 -21.54
C VAL A 376 6.16 18.49 -20.29
N LEU A 377 6.43 17.45 -19.49
CA LEU A 377 5.70 17.19 -18.24
C LEU A 377 5.90 18.31 -17.22
N LEU A 378 7.13 18.80 -17.07
CA LEU A 378 7.43 19.93 -16.18
C LEU A 378 6.73 21.21 -16.65
N SER A 379 6.75 21.51 -17.96
CA SER A 379 6.00 22.63 -18.52
C SER A 379 4.49 22.51 -18.28
N ALA A 380 3.92 21.31 -18.45
CA ALA A 380 2.51 21.03 -18.20
C ALA A 380 2.14 21.22 -16.72
N LEU A 381 2.98 20.73 -15.80
CA LEU A 381 2.78 20.89 -14.36
C LEU A 381 2.94 22.35 -13.92
N ARG A 382 3.92 23.10 -14.46
CA ARG A 382 4.10 24.52 -14.14
C ARG A 382 2.88 25.36 -14.53
N ASN A 383 2.29 25.06 -15.68
CA ASN A 383 1.18 25.79 -16.26
C ASN A 383 -0.20 25.13 -16.01
N PHE A 384 -0.30 24.20 -15.06
CA PHE A 384 -1.52 23.42 -14.85
C PHE A 384 -2.80 24.24 -14.63
N PRO A 385 -2.78 25.42 -13.94
CA PRO A 385 -4.00 26.20 -13.74
C PRO A 385 -4.58 26.75 -15.05
N TYR A 386 -3.75 26.93 -16.07
CA TYR A 386 -4.11 27.51 -17.37
C TYR A 386 -4.27 26.47 -18.49
N LEU A 387 -4.02 25.20 -18.18
CA LEU A 387 -4.06 24.07 -19.13
C LEU A 387 -5.08 23.01 -18.73
N GLY A 388 -5.43 22.96 -17.45
CA GLY A 388 -6.43 22.05 -16.88
C GLY A 388 -7.84 22.63 -16.84
N GLN A 389 -8.81 21.77 -16.54
CA GLN A 389 -10.17 22.15 -16.13
C GLN A 389 -10.50 21.71 -14.70
N GLU A 390 -9.66 20.87 -14.11
CA GLU A 390 -9.80 20.41 -12.73
C GLU A 390 -9.07 21.43 -11.83
N PRO A 391 -9.77 22.12 -10.90
CA PRO A 391 -9.10 22.98 -9.93
C PRO A 391 -8.20 22.15 -9.01
N PRO A 392 -7.09 22.71 -8.51
CA PRO A 392 -6.24 22.00 -7.55
C PRO A 392 -7.01 21.68 -6.28
N SER A 393 -6.66 20.57 -5.63
CA SER A 393 -7.16 20.28 -4.28
C SER A 393 -6.71 21.40 -3.33
N GLN A 394 -7.64 21.87 -2.49
CA GLN A 394 -7.38 22.96 -1.55
C GLN A 394 -7.29 22.43 -0.13
N ASP A 395 -6.21 22.75 0.56
CA ASP A 395 -6.01 22.39 1.97
C ASP A 395 -6.92 23.22 2.91
N VAL A 396 -7.32 24.41 2.49
CA VAL A 396 -8.21 25.32 3.25
C VAL A 396 -9.41 25.69 2.39
N LYS A 397 -10.63 25.59 2.96
CA LYS A 397 -11.85 26.06 2.31
C LYS A 397 -11.75 27.57 2.07
N GLY A 398 -11.68 28.00 0.81
CA GLY A 398 -11.50 29.41 0.42
C GLY A 398 -11.70 29.65 -1.07
N ARG A 399 -11.30 30.83 -1.58
CA ARG A 399 -11.32 31.12 -3.03
C ARG A 399 -10.30 30.23 -3.74
N GLY A 400 -10.79 29.22 -4.46
CA GLY A 400 -10.04 28.33 -5.33
C GLY A 400 -9.32 29.04 -6.47
N THR A 401 -8.13 28.54 -6.81
CA THR A 401 -7.53 28.81 -8.11
C THR A 401 -8.46 28.23 -9.17
N MET A 402 -9.05 29.09 -10.01
CA MET A 402 -9.92 28.64 -11.09
C MET A 402 -9.08 28.07 -12.23
N ALA A 403 -9.15 26.75 -12.43
CA ALA A 403 -8.52 26.11 -13.57
C ALA A 403 -9.35 26.36 -14.84
N HIS A 404 -8.74 26.95 -15.85
CA HIS A 404 -9.35 27.18 -17.14
C HIS A 404 -8.30 27.09 -18.25
N VAL A 405 -8.71 26.66 -19.44
CA VAL A 405 -7.78 26.54 -20.56
C VAL A 405 -7.59 27.91 -21.22
N VAL A 406 -6.35 28.37 -21.27
CA VAL A 406 -5.96 29.61 -21.98
C VAL A 406 -5.18 29.24 -23.24
N ALA A 407 -5.62 29.78 -24.38
CA ALA A 407 -5.07 29.44 -25.69
C ALA A 407 -3.56 29.73 -25.80
N TYR A 408 -3.10 30.84 -25.21
CA TYR A 408 -1.68 31.20 -25.18
C TYR A 408 -0.84 30.15 -24.47
N GLN A 409 -1.25 29.67 -23.30
CA GLN A 409 -0.53 28.65 -22.54
C GLN A 409 -0.55 27.30 -23.25
N GLN A 410 -1.65 26.97 -23.94
CA GLN A 410 -1.71 25.79 -24.79
C GLN A 410 -0.69 25.88 -25.94
N LYS A 411 -0.56 27.05 -26.57
CA LYS A 411 0.46 27.31 -27.59
C LYS A 411 1.87 27.15 -27.01
N CYS A 412 2.15 27.74 -25.84
CA CYS A 412 3.45 27.61 -25.17
C CYS A 412 3.79 26.14 -24.87
N LEU A 413 2.84 25.36 -24.36
CA LEU A 413 3.06 23.91 -24.15
C LEU A 413 3.44 23.20 -25.46
N CYS A 414 2.76 23.53 -26.56
CA CYS A 414 3.06 22.95 -27.88
C CYS A 414 4.42 23.43 -28.43
N GLN A 415 4.83 24.66 -28.14
CA GLN A 415 6.17 25.17 -28.45
C GLN A 415 7.24 24.37 -27.69
N VAL A 416 7.05 24.15 -26.39
CA VAL A 416 7.96 23.32 -25.58
C VAL A 416 8.01 21.88 -26.10
N ALA A 417 6.86 21.27 -26.42
CA ALA A 417 6.81 19.92 -26.98
C ALA A 417 7.52 19.82 -28.33
N SER A 418 7.31 20.80 -29.21
CA SER A 418 8.00 20.86 -30.51
C SER A 418 9.50 21.08 -30.36
N ALA A 419 9.92 21.93 -29.43
CA ALA A 419 11.30 22.21 -29.11
C ALA A 419 12.02 20.98 -28.51
N ALA A 420 11.31 20.20 -27.69
CA ALA A 420 11.78 18.93 -27.15
C ALA A 420 11.85 17.79 -28.20
N GLY A 421 11.40 18.04 -29.44
CA GLY A 421 11.53 17.15 -30.59
C GLY A 421 10.27 16.38 -30.97
N PHE A 422 9.14 16.60 -30.30
CA PHE A 422 7.88 15.92 -30.61
C PHE A 422 7.15 16.58 -31.79
N GLN A 423 6.66 15.76 -32.72
CA GLN A 423 5.92 16.20 -33.89
C GLN A 423 4.69 15.34 -34.15
N ASN A 424 3.51 15.95 -34.00
CA ASN A 424 2.24 15.36 -34.42
C ASN A 424 1.23 16.47 -34.78
N ASP A 425 0.07 16.06 -35.30
CA ASP A 425 -0.97 17.01 -35.72
C ASP A 425 -1.58 17.79 -34.55
N THR A 426 -1.61 17.22 -33.35
CA THR A 426 -2.08 17.92 -32.14
C THR A 426 -1.17 19.12 -31.84
N ILE A 427 0.14 18.89 -31.79
CA ILE A 427 1.16 19.93 -31.58
C ILE A 427 1.07 20.97 -32.70
N ARG A 428 1.01 20.54 -33.97
CA ARG A 428 0.91 21.46 -35.12
C ARG A 428 -0.32 22.36 -35.07
N LYS A 429 -1.46 21.83 -34.61
CA LYS A 429 -2.68 22.63 -34.40
C LYS A 429 -2.53 23.58 -33.23
N GLY A 430 -1.97 23.13 -32.11
CA GLY A 430 -1.73 23.95 -30.93
C GLY A 430 -0.76 25.12 -31.16
N LEU A 431 0.23 24.94 -32.04
CA LEU A 431 1.13 26.03 -32.45
C LEU A 431 0.44 27.16 -33.23
N LYS A 432 -0.75 26.92 -33.79
CA LYS A 432 -1.54 27.90 -34.56
C LYS A 432 -2.56 28.68 -33.71
N LEU A 433 -2.63 28.40 -32.40
CA LEU A 433 -3.52 29.10 -31.47
C LEU A 433 -3.08 30.55 -31.21
#